data_AF-A0A0Q6KFP6-F1
#
_entry.id   AF-A0A0Q6KFP6-F1
#
_cell.length_a   1.000
_cell.length_b   1.000
_cell.length_c   1.000
_cell.angle_alpha   90.00
_cell.angle_beta   90.00
_cell.angle_gamma   90.00
#
_symmetry.space_group_name_H-M   'P 1'
#
loop_
_entity.id
_entity.type
_entity.pdbx_description
1 polymer ?
#
loop_
_entity_poly.entity_id
_entity_poly.type
_entity_poly.pdbx_seq_one_letter_code
_entity_poly.pdbx_strand_id
1 'polypeptide(L)'
;MSLLYGVAVLILIWWLSKLFASANPKMLAKAVKTGGGVLSLGVAALLMLRGRLDMAMLMGGLGTWLLGWSAVGPGGLRWPWDGAAATPGARSKVNSDWLAMELDHDSGGMTGAVRQGAFAGRELDSLTMTEIKVLLRELLAQDQDGARLLEAYLDRRTPGWREDADRHRDAGQGGAPGPGAMSQQEAYEILGLQPGAGEQAVREAHRTLMKRIHPDAGGSGWLAARVNQAKDVLLQ
;
A
#
# COMPACT_ATOMS: atom_id res chain seq x y z
N MET A 1 -8.47 12.82 63.81
CA MET A 1 -8.55 13.54 62.51
C MET A 1 -7.96 12.74 61.35
N SER A 2 -6.76 12.15 61.47
CA SER A 2 -6.12 11.31 60.43
C SER A 2 -6.92 10.09 59.97
N LEU A 3 -7.64 9.40 60.88
CA LEU A 3 -8.48 8.24 60.56
C LEU A 3 -9.68 8.58 59.66
N LEU A 4 -10.29 9.76 59.85
CA LEU A 4 -11.41 10.22 59.02
C LEU A 4 -10.95 10.50 57.58
N TYR A 5 -9.76 11.08 57.41
CA TYR A 5 -9.16 11.26 56.09
C TYR A 5 -8.84 9.92 55.42
N GLY A 6 -8.37 8.92 56.18
CA GLY A 6 -8.11 7.57 55.65
C GLY A 6 -9.38 6.90 55.13
N VAL A 7 -10.48 6.96 55.88
CA VAL A 7 -11.78 6.40 55.45
C VAL A 7 -12.33 7.15 54.24
N ALA A 8 -12.22 8.48 54.21
CA ALA A 8 -12.64 9.28 53.07
C ALA A 8 -11.88 8.93 51.77
N VAL A 9 -10.57 8.70 51.87
CA VAL A 9 -9.73 8.26 50.73
C VAL A 9 -10.16 6.88 50.22
N LEU A 10 -10.44 5.94 51.12
CA LEU A 10 -10.90 4.60 50.72
C LEU A 10 -12.26 4.64 50.00
N ILE A 11 -13.20 5.45 50.49
CA ILE A 11 -14.50 5.66 49.84
C ILE A 11 -14.32 6.30 48.45
N LEU A 12 -13.42 7.28 48.34
CA LEU A 12 -13.09 7.94 47.09
C LEU A 12 -12.52 6.95 46.06
N ILE A 13 -11.55 6.12 46.47
CA ILE A 13 -10.92 5.11 45.60
C ILE A 13 -11.95 4.07 45.13
N TRP A 14 -12.80 3.58 46.04
CA TRP A 14 -13.86 2.64 45.72
C TRP A 14 -14.90 3.24 44.75
N TRP A 15 -15.23 4.51 44.93
CA TRP A 15 -16.14 5.22 44.03
C TRP A 15 -15.52 5.44 42.64
N LEU A 16 -14.25 5.84 42.58
CA LEU A 16 -13.50 5.99 41.32
C LEU A 16 -13.37 4.67 40.57
N SER A 17 -13.07 3.56 41.26
CA SER A 17 -12.93 2.25 40.62
C SER A 17 -14.25 1.77 40.01
N LYS A 18 -15.38 2.05 40.68
CA LYS A 18 -16.72 1.75 40.15
C LYS A 18 -17.08 2.61 38.93
N LEU A 19 -16.66 3.87 38.92
CA LEU A 19 -16.79 4.78 37.77
C LEU A 19 -15.95 4.32 36.58
N PHE A 20 -14.73 3.83 36.83
CA PHE A 20 -13.85 3.25 35.81
C PHE A 20 -14.41 1.94 35.23
N ALA A 21 -15.01 1.09 36.06
CA ALA A 21 -15.54 -0.21 35.63
C ALA A 21 -16.85 -0.12 34.82
N SER A 22 -17.60 0.98 34.96
CA SER A 22 -18.91 1.17 34.31
C SER A 22 -18.88 2.12 33.10
N ALA A 23 -17.77 2.84 32.88
CA ALA A 23 -17.63 3.79 31.79
C ALA A 23 -16.97 3.17 30.56
N ASN A 24 -17.44 3.55 29.37
CA ASN A 24 -16.78 3.21 28.11
C ASN A 24 -15.32 3.72 28.15
N PRO A 25 -14.30 2.83 28.03
CA PRO A 25 -12.90 3.20 28.21
C PRO A 25 -12.45 4.31 27.26
N LYS A 26 -13.09 4.42 26.09
CA LYS A 26 -12.83 5.50 25.12
C LYS A 26 -13.34 6.86 25.60
N MET A 27 -14.52 6.91 26.24
CA MET A 27 -15.06 8.15 26.80
C MET A 27 -14.30 8.61 28.04
N LEU A 28 -13.90 7.66 28.89
CA LEU A 28 -13.12 7.93 30.08
C LEU A 28 -11.72 8.48 29.72
N ALA A 29 -11.04 7.88 28.75
CA ALA A 29 -9.77 8.39 28.26
C ALA A 29 -9.90 9.81 27.70
N LYS A 30 -10.98 10.10 26.97
CA LYS A 30 -11.25 11.46 26.45
C LYS A 30 -11.52 12.45 27.57
N ALA A 31 -12.32 12.08 28.57
CA ALA A 31 -12.62 12.92 29.73
C ALA A 31 -11.38 13.19 30.59
N VAL A 32 -10.55 12.17 30.86
CA VAL A 32 -9.30 12.30 31.61
C VAL A 32 -8.31 13.21 30.88
N LYS A 33 -8.15 13.03 29.57
CA LYS A 33 -7.29 13.89 28.74
C LYS A 33 -7.77 15.34 28.74
N THR A 34 -9.07 15.55 28.57
CA THR A 34 -9.66 16.89 28.50
C THR A 34 -9.61 17.59 29.86
N GLY A 35 -10.01 16.90 30.93
CA GLY A 35 -9.97 17.42 32.29
C GLY A 35 -8.55 17.69 32.79
N GLY A 36 -7.62 16.76 32.55
CA GLY A 36 -6.20 16.92 32.88
C GLY A 36 -5.56 18.09 32.13
N GLY A 37 -5.90 18.26 30.85
CA GLY A 37 -5.41 19.36 30.03
C GLY A 37 -5.91 20.73 30.50
N VAL A 38 -7.21 20.89 30.77
CA VAL A 38 -7.78 22.14 31.31
C VAL A 38 -7.19 22.47 32.68
N LEU A 39 -7.05 21.48 33.56
CA LEU A 39 -6.45 21.65 34.87
C LEU A 39 -4.99 22.11 34.78
N SER A 40 -4.22 21.49 33.89
CA SER A 40 -2.81 21.83 33.65
C SER A 40 -2.65 23.26 33.12
N LEU A 41 -3.53 23.72 32.22
CA LEU A 41 -3.56 25.11 31.76
C LEU A 41 -3.92 26.11 32.87
N GLY A 42 -4.89 25.75 33.73
CA GLY A 42 -5.22 26.57 34.90
C GLY A 42 -4.03 26.73 35.86
N VAL A 43 -3.29 25.64 36.10
CA VAL A 43 -2.05 25.67 36.90
C VAL A 43 -0.98 26.53 36.21
N ALA A 44 -0.81 26.39 34.89
CA ALA A 44 0.13 27.19 34.13
C ALA A 44 -0.16 28.70 34.23
N ALA A 45 -1.42 29.10 34.07
CA ALA A 45 -1.84 30.50 34.20
C ALA A 45 -1.57 31.06 35.60
N LEU A 46 -1.85 30.28 36.65
CA LEU A 46 -1.58 30.67 38.04
C LEU A 46 -0.08 30.79 38.33
N LEU A 47 0.75 29.92 37.74
CA LEU A 47 2.22 29.99 37.85
C LEU A 47 2.78 31.22 37.10
N MET A 48 2.20 31.56 35.95
CA MET A 48 2.57 32.75 35.18
C MET A 48 2.28 34.04 35.97
N LEU A 49 1.11 34.12 36.62
CA LEU A 49 0.74 35.22 37.52
C LEU A 49 1.70 35.34 38.73
N ARG A 50 2.31 34.24 39.15
CA ARG A 50 3.32 34.19 40.23
C ARG A 50 4.75 34.48 39.76
N GLY A 51 4.96 34.77 38.48
CA GLY A 51 6.28 35.05 37.90
C GLY A 51 7.15 33.82 37.66
N ARG A 52 6.61 32.60 37.80
CA ARG A 52 7.34 31.35 37.54
C ARG A 52 7.12 30.88 36.10
N LEU A 53 7.69 31.65 35.16
CA LEU A 53 7.51 31.45 33.72
C LEU A 53 8.06 30.10 33.22
N ASP A 54 9.14 29.63 33.83
CA ASP A 54 9.78 28.33 33.59
C ASP A 54 8.79 27.15 33.77
N MET A 55 8.13 27.09 34.92
CA MET A 55 7.18 26.03 35.26
C MET A 55 5.83 26.23 34.55
N ALA A 56 5.43 27.48 34.31
CA ALA A 56 4.24 27.80 33.54
C ALA A 56 4.34 27.30 32.10
N MET A 57 5.51 27.39 31.46
CA MET A 57 5.71 26.92 30.10
C MET A 57 5.65 25.38 30.01
N LEU A 58 6.24 24.67 30.98
CA LEU A 58 6.14 23.20 31.06
C LEU A 58 4.70 22.73 31.25
N MET A 59 3.96 23.33 32.20
CA MET A 59 2.55 22.98 32.42
C MET A 59 1.66 23.43 31.27
N GLY A 60 1.93 24.59 30.65
CA GLY A 60 1.22 25.07 29.48
C GLY A 60 1.38 24.13 28.27
N GLY A 61 2.61 23.65 28.03
CA GLY A 61 2.91 22.65 27.00
C GLY A 61 2.20 21.32 27.25
N LEU A 62 2.22 20.83 28.49
CA LEU A 62 1.52 19.59 28.85
C LEU A 62 -0.01 19.73 28.69
N GLY A 63 -0.59 20.85 29.11
CA GLY A 63 -2.02 21.13 29.00
C GLY A 63 -2.49 21.24 27.55
N THR A 64 -1.77 21.98 26.71
CA THR A 64 -2.06 22.09 25.27
C THR A 64 -1.87 20.75 24.55
N TRP A 65 -0.85 19.96 24.90
CA TRP A 65 -0.65 18.61 24.35
C TRP A 65 -1.79 17.65 24.71
N LEU A 66 -2.24 17.63 25.98
CA LEU A 66 -3.36 16.81 26.44
C LEU A 66 -4.70 17.16 25.77
N LEU A 67 -4.89 18.44 25.44
CA LEU A 67 -6.08 18.93 24.73
C LEU A 67 -6.00 18.75 23.21
N GLY A 68 -4.88 18.25 22.68
CA GLY A 68 -4.68 18.07 21.25
C GLY A 68 -4.47 19.39 20.50
N TRP A 69 -4.14 20.47 21.22
CA TRP A 69 -3.82 21.78 20.67
C TRP A 69 -2.32 21.96 20.41
N SER A 70 -1.57 20.85 20.36
CA SER A 70 -0.17 20.88 19.94
C SER A 70 -0.06 21.39 18.50
N ALA A 71 1.13 21.90 18.14
CA ALA A 71 1.47 22.29 16.77
C ALA A 71 1.31 21.15 15.73
N VAL A 72 0.99 19.94 16.19
CA VAL A 72 0.80 18.70 15.41
C VAL A 72 -0.68 18.23 15.42
N GLY A 73 -1.59 18.99 16.05
CA GLY A 73 -3.04 18.74 16.04
C GLY A 73 -3.79 19.46 14.92
N PRO A 74 -5.08 19.16 14.67
CA PRO A 74 -5.85 19.60 13.49
C PRO A 74 -6.20 21.11 13.41
N GLY A 75 -5.42 21.97 14.09
CA GLY A 75 -5.59 23.41 14.14
C GLY A 75 -4.40 24.17 14.73
N GLY A 76 -3.22 23.54 14.84
CA GLY A 76 -1.98 24.18 15.29
C GLY A 76 -1.20 24.84 14.14
N LEU A 77 -0.41 25.87 14.45
CA LEU A 77 0.49 26.55 13.50
C LEU A 77 1.52 25.53 12.96
N ARG A 78 1.34 25.12 11.71
CA ARG A 78 2.13 24.07 11.04
C ARG A 78 3.53 24.63 10.69
N TRP A 79 4.57 24.14 11.37
CA TRP A 79 5.94 24.52 11.05
C TRP A 79 6.45 23.83 9.76
N PRO A 80 7.29 24.49 8.94
CA PRO A 80 7.69 24.02 7.61
C PRO A 80 8.61 22.77 7.59
N TRP A 81 9.04 22.25 8.75
CA TRP A 81 9.82 21.00 8.86
C TRP A 81 9.02 19.85 9.50
N ASP A 82 7.75 20.03 9.86
CA ASP A 82 6.94 18.85 10.25
C ASP A 82 6.55 18.06 8.99
N GLY A 83 7.38 17.05 8.70
CA GLY A 83 7.15 16.05 7.68
C GLY A 83 5.74 15.50 7.82
N ALA A 84 4.96 15.62 6.74
CA ALA A 84 3.58 15.21 6.69
C ALA A 84 3.43 13.81 7.30
N ALA A 85 2.70 13.72 8.41
CA ALA A 85 2.24 12.44 8.92
C ALA A 85 1.53 11.73 7.77
N ALA A 86 2.11 10.60 7.32
CA ALA A 86 1.60 9.82 6.21
C ALA A 86 0.11 9.52 6.47
N THR A 87 -0.74 10.10 5.63
CA THR A 87 -2.18 9.88 5.71
C THR A 87 -2.44 8.45 5.27
N PRO A 88 -3.03 7.57 6.10
CA PRO A 88 -3.42 6.23 5.67
C PRO A 88 -4.36 6.37 4.46
N GLY A 89 -4.09 5.67 3.36
CA GLY A 89 -4.83 5.79 2.10
C GLY A 89 -4.37 6.91 1.17
N ALA A 90 -3.17 7.46 1.36
CA ALA A 90 -2.60 8.41 0.41
C ALA A 90 -2.43 7.73 -0.96
N ARG A 91 -3.18 8.21 -1.96
CA ARG A 91 -3.00 7.80 -3.36
C ARG A 91 -2.25 8.90 -4.08
N SER A 92 -1.08 8.57 -4.62
CA SER A 92 -0.29 9.52 -5.43
C SER A 92 -0.65 9.35 -6.90
N LYS A 93 -1.25 10.38 -7.48
CA LYS A 93 -1.54 10.45 -8.91
C LYS A 93 -0.36 11.11 -9.60
N VAL A 94 0.31 10.35 -10.46
CA VAL A 94 1.40 10.85 -11.31
C VAL A 94 0.89 10.85 -12.74
N ASN A 95 0.80 12.03 -13.33
CA ASN A 95 0.37 12.20 -14.71
C ASN A 95 1.58 12.62 -15.55
N SER A 96 1.84 11.92 -16.64
CA SER A 96 2.61 12.43 -17.77
C SER A 96 1.68 12.84 -18.91
N ASP A 97 2.25 13.38 -19.98
CA ASP A 97 1.50 13.76 -21.17
C ASP A 97 0.84 12.55 -21.84
N TRP A 98 1.48 11.38 -21.75
CA TRP A 98 1.02 10.14 -22.37
C TRP A 98 0.35 9.15 -21.42
N LEU A 99 0.67 9.18 -20.12
CA LEU A 99 0.20 8.21 -19.14
C LEU A 99 -0.40 8.87 -17.91
N ALA A 100 -1.50 8.30 -17.42
CA ALA A 100 -2.05 8.61 -16.11
C ALA A 100 -1.82 7.43 -15.19
N MET A 101 -1.12 7.61 -14.07
CA MET A 101 -0.85 6.54 -13.13
C MET A 101 -1.28 6.92 -11.71
N GLU A 102 -1.79 5.94 -10.98
CA GLU A 102 -2.20 6.06 -9.60
C GLU A 102 -1.47 4.99 -8.79
N LEU A 103 -0.66 5.44 -7.83
CA LEU A 103 0.04 4.58 -6.88
C LEU A 103 -0.70 4.62 -5.54
N ASP A 104 -1.16 3.47 -5.11
CA ASP A 104 -1.67 3.24 -3.78
C ASP A 104 -0.50 2.90 -2.84
N HIS A 105 -0.25 3.76 -1.85
CA HIS A 105 0.91 3.63 -0.95
C HIS A 105 0.74 2.54 0.11
N ASP A 106 -0.50 2.12 0.40
CA ASP A 106 -0.79 1.12 1.42
C ASP A 106 -0.61 -0.31 0.87
N SER A 107 -1.11 -0.54 -0.34
CA SER A 107 -0.99 -1.83 -1.04
C SER A 107 0.26 -1.93 -1.91
N GLY A 108 0.86 -0.80 -2.29
CA GLY A 108 1.88 -0.76 -3.32
C GLY A 108 1.35 -1.05 -4.73
N GLY A 109 0.02 -1.14 -4.91
CA GLY A 109 -0.59 -1.33 -6.22
C GLY A 109 -0.42 -0.08 -7.08
N MET A 110 0.09 -0.25 -8.30
CA MET A 110 0.19 0.83 -9.27
C MET A 110 -0.75 0.51 -10.43
N THR A 111 -1.69 1.40 -10.70
CA THR A 111 -2.61 1.29 -11.84
C THR A 111 -2.31 2.41 -12.83
N GLY A 112 -2.58 2.21 -14.11
CA GLY A 112 -2.39 3.27 -15.09
C GLY A 112 -3.22 3.10 -16.34
N ALA A 113 -3.50 4.24 -16.98
CA ALA A 113 -4.23 4.34 -18.23
C ALA A 113 -3.46 5.19 -19.23
N VAL A 114 -3.53 4.80 -20.50
CA VAL A 114 -2.90 5.50 -21.61
C VAL A 114 -3.80 6.67 -22.02
N ARG A 115 -3.23 7.88 -22.13
CA ARG A 115 -3.97 9.09 -22.54
C ARG A 115 -3.77 9.45 -24.01
N GLN A 116 -2.61 9.11 -24.58
CA GLN A 116 -2.25 9.47 -25.95
C GLN A 116 -1.64 8.27 -26.71
N GLY A 117 -1.64 8.35 -28.04
CA GLY A 117 -1.10 7.31 -28.91
C GLY A 117 -2.12 6.24 -29.32
N ALA A 118 -1.61 5.13 -29.87
CA ALA A 118 -2.43 4.06 -30.47
C ALA A 118 -3.33 3.33 -29.46
N PHE A 119 -3.05 3.46 -28.16
CA PHE A 119 -3.75 2.78 -27.07
C PHE A 119 -4.51 3.75 -26.15
N ALA A 120 -4.75 4.99 -26.59
CA ALA A 120 -5.45 6.01 -25.80
C ALA A 120 -6.80 5.51 -25.25
N GLY A 121 -7.04 5.74 -23.96
CA GLY A 121 -8.24 5.32 -23.23
C GLY A 121 -8.20 3.89 -22.70
N ARG A 122 -7.17 3.09 -23.02
CA ARG A 122 -7.02 1.73 -22.48
C ARG A 122 -6.21 1.72 -21.19
N GLU A 123 -6.56 0.81 -20.29
CA GLU A 123 -5.80 0.53 -19.07
C GLU A 123 -4.55 -0.30 -19.40
N LEU A 124 -3.43 0.00 -18.74
CA LEU A 124 -2.17 -0.75 -18.86
C LEU A 124 -2.34 -2.22 -18.47
N ASP A 125 -3.29 -2.51 -17.57
CA ASP A 125 -3.61 -3.87 -17.16
C ASP A 125 -4.22 -4.73 -18.27
N SER A 126 -4.91 -4.08 -19.21
CA SER A 126 -5.60 -4.72 -20.34
C SER A 126 -4.71 -4.95 -21.57
N LEU A 127 -3.50 -4.38 -21.57
CA LEU A 127 -2.59 -4.46 -22.71
C LEU A 127 -1.77 -5.76 -22.65
N THR A 128 -1.61 -6.38 -23.80
CA THR A 128 -0.72 -7.53 -23.99
C THR A 128 0.74 -7.10 -23.99
N MET A 129 1.65 -8.03 -23.70
CA MET A 129 3.09 -7.75 -23.69
C MET A 129 3.62 -7.19 -25.02
N THR A 130 3.01 -7.60 -26.15
CA THR A 130 3.33 -7.06 -27.48
C THR A 130 2.90 -5.60 -27.63
N GLU A 131 1.68 -5.26 -27.20
CA GLU A 131 1.17 -3.89 -27.21
C GLU A 131 1.98 -2.97 -26.29
N ILE A 132 2.36 -3.46 -25.11
CA ILE A 132 3.22 -2.74 -24.14
C ILE A 132 4.58 -2.38 -24.77
N LYS A 133 5.19 -3.26 -25.56
CA LYS A 133 6.46 -2.97 -26.26
C LYS A 133 6.32 -1.93 -27.37
N VAL A 134 5.16 -1.89 -28.04
CA VAL A 134 4.86 -0.86 -29.03
C VAL A 134 4.71 0.48 -28.33
N LEU A 135 3.92 0.52 -27.25
CA LEU A 135 3.73 1.71 -26.42
C LEU A 135 5.06 2.22 -25.83
N LEU A 136 5.92 1.33 -25.32
CA LEU A 136 7.23 1.72 -24.78
C LEU A 136 8.13 2.35 -25.85
N ARG A 137 8.11 1.84 -27.09
CA ARG A 137 8.85 2.46 -28.20
C ARG A 137 8.33 3.84 -28.56
N GLU A 138 7.01 4.03 -28.55
CA GLU A 138 6.39 5.34 -28.79
C GLU A 138 6.73 6.34 -27.68
N LEU A 139 6.67 5.91 -26.42
CA LEU A 139 7.04 6.72 -25.26
C LEU A 139 8.52 7.09 -25.28
N LEU A 140 9.43 6.16 -25.55
CA LEU A 140 10.86 6.48 -25.66
C LEU A 140 11.17 7.52 -26.75
N ALA A 141 10.34 7.60 -27.80
CA ALA A 141 10.50 8.57 -28.87
C ALA A 141 9.88 9.94 -28.57
N GLN A 142 8.80 10.01 -27.77
CA GLN A 142 7.99 11.23 -27.60
C GLN A 142 7.89 11.74 -26.15
N ASP A 143 7.95 10.87 -25.15
CA ASP A 143 7.80 11.18 -23.73
C ASP A 143 8.68 10.26 -22.85
N GLN A 144 9.88 10.73 -22.50
CA GLN A 144 10.81 9.99 -21.64
C GLN A 144 10.29 9.79 -20.21
N ASP A 145 9.47 10.71 -19.71
CA ASP A 145 8.92 10.62 -18.35
C ASP A 145 7.82 9.54 -18.30
N GLY A 146 6.97 9.48 -19.32
CA GLY A 146 6.02 8.39 -19.52
C GLY A 146 6.70 7.03 -19.67
N ALA A 147 7.84 6.95 -20.37
CA ALA A 147 8.61 5.70 -20.47
C ALA A 147 9.08 5.21 -19.09
N ARG A 148 9.65 6.10 -18.26
CA ARG A 148 10.11 5.75 -16.90
C ARG A 148 8.96 5.27 -16.01
N LEU A 149 7.79 5.91 -16.13
CA LEU A 149 6.59 5.52 -15.38
C LEU A 149 6.08 4.14 -15.80
N LEU A 150 6.07 3.85 -17.11
CA LEU A 150 5.71 2.54 -17.63
C LEU A 150 6.70 1.46 -17.17
N GLU A 151 8.00 1.73 -17.22
CA GLU A 151 9.04 0.82 -16.74
C GLU A 151 8.88 0.50 -15.24
N ALA A 152 8.66 1.52 -14.40
CA ALA A 152 8.45 1.34 -12.97
C ALA A 152 7.21 0.48 -12.66
N TYR A 153 6.15 0.64 -13.45
CA TYR A 153 4.95 -0.17 -13.36
C TYR A 153 5.20 -1.63 -13.78
N LEU A 154 5.91 -1.84 -14.89
CA LEU A 154 6.24 -3.19 -15.37
C LEU A 154 7.20 -3.94 -14.45
N ASP A 155 8.18 -3.25 -13.87
CA ASP A 155 9.11 -3.82 -12.88
C ASP A 155 8.37 -4.39 -11.67
N ARG A 156 7.27 -3.75 -11.27
CA ARG A 156 6.47 -4.17 -10.13
C ARG A 156 5.47 -5.26 -10.49
N ARG A 157 4.88 -5.21 -11.69
CA ARG A 157 3.85 -6.15 -12.15
C ARG A 157 4.42 -7.45 -12.69
N THR A 158 5.57 -7.41 -13.36
CA THR A 158 6.16 -8.57 -14.05
C THR A 158 7.68 -8.57 -13.88
N PRO A 159 8.19 -9.11 -12.76
CA PRO A 159 9.63 -9.29 -12.58
C PRO A 159 10.17 -10.15 -13.74
N GLY A 160 11.03 -9.57 -14.59
CA GLY A 160 11.59 -10.24 -15.78
C GLY A 160 11.08 -9.75 -17.14
N TRP A 161 10.16 -8.78 -17.19
CA TRP A 161 9.64 -8.23 -18.46
C TRP A 161 10.75 -7.69 -19.40
N ARG A 162 11.88 -7.22 -18.84
CA ARG A 162 13.04 -6.75 -19.61
C ARG A 162 13.70 -7.88 -20.40
N GLU A 163 13.83 -9.06 -19.81
CA GLU A 163 14.39 -10.24 -20.47
C GLU A 163 13.48 -10.73 -21.60
N ASP A 164 12.16 -10.65 -21.40
CA ASP A 164 11.18 -10.94 -22.44
C ASP A 164 11.15 -9.85 -23.53
N ALA A 165 11.48 -8.59 -23.20
CA ALA A 165 11.60 -7.51 -24.18
C ALA A 165 12.77 -7.76 -25.14
N ASP A 166 13.92 -8.15 -24.59
CA ASP A 166 15.13 -8.42 -25.38
C ASP A 166 15.03 -9.74 -26.16
N ARG A 167 14.43 -10.80 -25.58
CA ARG A 167 14.24 -12.10 -26.26
C ARG A 167 13.41 -11.99 -27.54
N HIS A 168 12.49 -11.03 -27.63
CA HIS A 168 11.70 -10.76 -28.84
C HIS A 168 12.37 -9.80 -29.83
N ARG A 169 13.42 -9.07 -29.40
CA ARG A 169 14.27 -8.28 -30.29
C ARG A 169 15.20 -9.20 -31.09
N ASP A 170 15.64 -10.28 -30.45
CA ASP A 170 16.55 -11.27 -31.02
C ASP A 170 15.84 -12.41 -31.76
N ALA A 171 14.50 -12.53 -31.66
CA ALA A 171 13.70 -13.50 -32.42
C ALA A 171 13.69 -13.26 -33.96
N GLY A 172 14.43 -12.25 -34.45
CA GLY A 172 14.67 -12.00 -35.87
C GLY A 172 15.94 -12.66 -36.44
N GLN A 173 16.80 -13.27 -35.62
CA GLN A 173 17.99 -13.96 -36.13
C GLN A 173 18.13 -15.32 -35.44
N GLY A 174 18.04 -16.38 -36.25
CA GLY A 174 18.01 -17.77 -35.79
C GLY A 174 19.18 -18.15 -34.89
N GLY A 175 18.88 -18.45 -33.64
CA GLY A 175 19.79 -19.04 -32.67
C GLY A 175 19.01 -19.99 -31.76
N ALA A 176 19.54 -21.20 -31.57
CA ALA A 176 18.93 -22.31 -30.82
C ALA A 176 18.40 -21.90 -29.42
N PRO A 177 17.33 -22.56 -28.91
CA PRO A 177 16.66 -22.12 -27.69
C PRO A 177 17.57 -22.26 -26.48
N GLY A 178 17.83 -21.15 -25.81
CA GLY A 178 18.63 -21.08 -24.59
C GLY A 178 17.87 -21.62 -23.35
N PRO A 179 18.60 -21.93 -22.25
CA PRO A 179 18.16 -22.84 -21.18
C PRO A 179 17.11 -22.28 -20.19
N GLY A 180 16.34 -21.25 -20.57
CA GLY A 180 15.37 -20.59 -19.69
C GLY A 180 13.95 -20.49 -20.24
N ALA A 181 13.70 -20.94 -21.48
CA ALA A 181 12.36 -21.03 -22.03
C ALA A 181 11.74 -22.37 -21.65
N MET A 182 10.55 -22.33 -21.03
CA MET A 182 9.85 -23.52 -20.58
C MET A 182 9.61 -24.46 -21.77
N SER A 183 10.12 -25.70 -21.68
CA SER A 183 10.00 -26.65 -22.79
C SER A 183 8.55 -27.14 -22.92
N GLN A 184 8.14 -27.58 -24.12
CA GLN A 184 6.81 -28.19 -24.29
C GLN A 184 6.60 -29.38 -23.36
N GLN A 185 7.66 -30.15 -23.09
CA GLN A 185 7.61 -31.30 -22.19
C GLN A 185 7.35 -30.87 -20.74
N GLU A 186 8.03 -29.82 -20.29
CA GLU A 186 7.80 -29.21 -18.98
C GLU A 186 6.38 -28.60 -18.88
N ALA A 187 5.84 -28.06 -19.98
CA ALA A 187 4.47 -27.55 -20.02
C ALA A 187 3.42 -28.65 -19.88
N TYR A 188 3.62 -29.80 -20.51
CA TYR A 188 2.77 -30.97 -20.32
C TYR A 188 2.82 -31.47 -18.87
N GLU A 189 4.01 -31.51 -18.26
CA GLU A 189 4.17 -31.92 -16.86
C GLU A 189 3.48 -30.96 -15.88
N ILE A 190 3.60 -29.64 -16.09
CA ILE A 190 2.94 -28.63 -15.24
C ILE A 190 1.41 -28.69 -15.32
N LEU A 191 0.86 -29.00 -16.51
CA LEU A 191 -0.59 -29.20 -16.67
C LEU A 191 -1.05 -30.62 -16.28
N GLY A 192 -0.14 -31.53 -15.97
CA GLY A 192 -0.45 -32.93 -15.65
C GLY A 192 -0.99 -33.73 -16.84
N LEU A 193 -0.55 -33.39 -18.05
CA LEU A 193 -0.99 -33.99 -19.30
C LEU A 193 0.12 -34.86 -19.91
N GLN A 194 -0.26 -35.85 -20.73
CA GLN A 194 0.72 -36.59 -21.51
C GLN A 194 1.19 -35.78 -22.72
N PRO A 195 2.46 -35.94 -23.16
CA PRO A 195 2.96 -35.35 -24.39
C PRO A 195 2.06 -35.72 -25.58
N GLY A 196 1.60 -34.71 -26.33
CA GLY A 196 0.68 -34.89 -27.46
C GLY A 196 -0.82 -34.82 -27.10
N ALA A 197 -1.17 -34.38 -25.89
CA ALA A 197 -2.56 -34.09 -25.55
C ALA A 197 -3.12 -32.96 -26.44
N GLY A 198 -4.33 -33.15 -26.97
CA GLY A 198 -4.97 -32.17 -27.86
C GLY A 198 -5.34 -30.86 -27.16
N GLU A 199 -5.49 -29.78 -27.93
CA GLU A 199 -5.74 -28.42 -27.42
C GLU A 199 -6.93 -28.32 -26.44
N GLN A 200 -7.98 -29.12 -26.67
CA GLN A 200 -9.15 -29.15 -25.78
C GLN A 200 -8.78 -29.64 -24.37
N ALA A 201 -7.94 -30.68 -24.27
CA ALA A 201 -7.46 -31.20 -23.01
C ALA A 201 -6.53 -30.21 -22.28
N VAL A 202 -5.70 -29.47 -23.03
CA VAL A 202 -4.85 -28.39 -22.51
C VAL A 202 -5.67 -27.28 -21.87
N ARG A 203 -6.74 -26.82 -22.54
CA ARG A 203 -7.63 -25.77 -22.01
C ARG A 203 -8.42 -26.24 -20.79
N GLU A 204 -8.86 -27.49 -20.76
CA GLU A 204 -9.60 -28.05 -19.64
C GLU A 204 -8.71 -28.25 -18.40
N ALA A 205 -7.49 -28.76 -18.60
CA ALA A 205 -6.49 -28.91 -17.54
C ALA A 205 -6.10 -27.55 -16.93
N HIS A 206 -5.85 -26.54 -17.78
CA HIS A 206 -5.57 -25.17 -17.33
C HIS A 206 -6.70 -24.60 -16.48
N ARG A 207 -7.96 -24.72 -16.95
CA ARG A 207 -9.13 -24.23 -16.21
C ARG A 207 -9.28 -24.92 -14.85
N THR A 208 -8.96 -26.21 -14.79
CA THR A 208 -9.05 -27.01 -13.57
C THR A 208 -7.94 -26.65 -12.58
N LEU A 209 -6.70 -26.49 -13.05
CA LEU A 209 -5.57 -26.04 -12.23
C LEU A 209 -5.78 -24.61 -11.71
N MET A 210 -6.22 -23.69 -12.56
CA MET A 210 -6.41 -22.28 -12.17
C MET A 210 -7.51 -22.12 -11.11
N LYS A 211 -8.57 -22.94 -11.16
CA LYS A 211 -9.60 -22.99 -10.11
C LYS A 211 -9.05 -23.48 -8.76
N ARG A 212 -8.02 -24.34 -8.76
CA ARG A 212 -7.39 -24.88 -7.54
C ARG A 212 -6.35 -23.93 -6.94
N ILE A 213 -5.78 -23.02 -7.72
CA ILE A 213 -4.75 -22.05 -7.30
C ILE A 213 -5.36 -20.80 -6.60
N HIS A 214 -6.67 -20.83 -6.29
CA HIS A 214 -7.40 -19.69 -5.72
C HIS A 214 -6.69 -19.02 -4.51
N PRO A 215 -6.68 -17.67 -4.43
CA PRO A 215 -5.93 -16.91 -3.42
C PRO A 215 -6.37 -17.17 -1.97
N ASP A 216 -7.59 -17.68 -1.76
CA ASP A 216 -8.11 -18.02 -0.42
C ASP A 216 -7.44 -19.27 0.20
N ALA A 217 -6.64 -20.02 -0.60
CA ALA A 217 -5.91 -21.20 -0.15
C ALA A 217 -4.38 -21.00 -0.14
N GLY A 218 -3.89 -19.75 -0.20
CA GLY A 218 -2.46 -19.46 -0.12
C GLY A 218 -1.65 -19.81 -1.37
N GLY A 219 -2.31 -19.91 -2.54
CA GLY A 219 -1.64 -20.10 -3.82
C GLY A 219 -0.75 -18.89 -4.16
N SER A 220 0.55 -19.12 -4.30
CA SER A 220 1.51 -18.06 -4.68
C SER A 220 1.23 -17.60 -6.12
N GLY A 221 1.17 -16.29 -6.36
CA GLY A 221 0.95 -15.73 -7.71
C GLY A 221 1.96 -16.24 -8.76
N TRP A 222 3.13 -16.69 -8.31
CA TRP A 222 4.14 -17.37 -9.12
C TRP A 222 3.63 -18.69 -9.75
N LEU A 223 2.85 -19.49 -9.01
CA LEU A 223 2.32 -20.76 -9.53
C LEU A 223 1.25 -20.53 -10.60
N ALA A 224 0.40 -19.51 -10.42
CA ALA A 224 -0.57 -19.10 -11.42
C ALA A 224 0.11 -18.63 -12.71
N ALA A 225 1.19 -17.85 -12.58
CA ALA A 225 2.01 -17.42 -13.71
C ALA A 225 2.63 -18.61 -14.46
N ARG A 226 3.19 -19.59 -13.73
CA ARG A 226 3.79 -20.81 -14.31
C ARG A 226 2.75 -21.65 -15.08
N VAL A 227 1.53 -21.77 -14.56
CA VAL A 227 0.43 -22.51 -15.22
C VAL A 227 -0.06 -21.78 -16.47
N ASN A 228 -0.09 -20.44 -16.46
CA ASN A 228 -0.39 -19.66 -17.67
C ASN A 228 0.67 -19.84 -18.75
N GLN A 229 1.96 -19.79 -18.37
CA GLN A 229 3.08 -20.03 -19.26
C GLN A 229 3.00 -21.44 -19.90
N ALA A 230 2.60 -22.46 -19.15
CA ALA A 230 2.37 -23.82 -19.67
C ALA A 230 1.32 -23.89 -20.77
N LYS A 231 0.18 -23.25 -20.54
CA LYS A 231 -0.90 -23.18 -21.52
C LYS A 231 -0.48 -22.42 -22.78
N ASP A 232 0.26 -21.33 -22.62
CA ASP A 232 0.72 -20.51 -23.74
C ASP A 232 1.78 -21.23 -24.61
N VAL A 233 2.66 -22.06 -24.01
CA VAL A 233 3.64 -22.88 -24.75
C VAL A 233 3.00 -24.01 -25.55
N LEU A 234 1.88 -24.57 -25.08
CA LEU A 234 1.19 -25.68 -25.74
C LEU A 234 0.11 -25.26 -26.74
N LEU A 235 -0.29 -23.99 -26.73
CA LEU A 235 -1.30 -23.42 -27.64
C LEU A 235 -0.71 -22.35 -28.60
N GLN A 236 0.62 -22.22 -28.63
CA GLN A 236 1.36 -21.42 -29.61
C GLN A 236 1.47 -22.13 -30.94
#